data_AF-S4P2N4-F1
#
_entry.id   AF-S4P2N4-F1
#
_cell.length_a   1.000
_cell.length_b   1.000
_cell.length_c   1.000
_cell.angle_alpha   90.00
_cell.angle_beta   90.00
_cell.angle_gamma   90.00
#
_symmetry.space_group_name_H-M   'P 1'
#
loop_
_entity.id
_entity.type
_entity.pdbx_description
1 polymer ?
#
loop_
_entity_poly.entity_id
_entity_poly.type
_entity_poly.pdbx_seq_one_letter_code
_entity_poly.pdbx_strand_id
1 'polypeptide(L)'
;MKKAGLTLHDKAPFSYEGLTLGEELIKPTRIYVKSVLPALQRDVVKAVAHITGGGLLENIPRVIPESVRARLNAHWWNVHPVFAWIADAG
;
A
#
# COMPACT_ATOMS: atom_id res chain seq x y z
N MET A 1 7.31 17.72 2.49
CA MET A 1 8.44 17.75 1.51
C MET A 1 9.40 18.93 1.68
N LYS A 2 8.96 20.20 1.83
CA LYS A 2 9.90 21.32 2.13
C LYS A 2 10.72 21.14 3.41
N LYS A 3 10.26 20.33 4.38
CA LYS A 3 11.00 20.01 5.62
C LYS A 3 12.23 19.12 5.41
N ALA A 4 12.27 18.27 4.37
CA ALA A 4 13.35 17.30 4.21
C ALA A 4 14.59 17.89 3.51
N GLY A 5 14.45 19.05 2.82
CA GLY A 5 15.55 19.64 2.04
C GLY A 5 16.00 18.80 0.84
N LEU A 6 15.29 17.72 0.51
CA LEU A 6 15.62 16.79 -0.57
C LEU A 6 14.95 17.19 -1.89
N THR A 7 15.65 16.95 -2.98
CA THR A 7 15.20 16.99 -4.36
C THR A 7 14.87 15.59 -4.86
N LEU A 8 14.25 15.48 -6.04
CA LEU A 8 13.92 14.18 -6.64
C LEU A 8 15.17 13.37 -7.05
N HIS A 9 16.32 14.03 -7.21
CA HIS A 9 17.59 13.41 -7.59
C HIS A 9 18.42 12.94 -6.40
N ASP A 10 18.06 13.33 -5.18
CA ASP A 10 18.74 12.86 -3.98
C ASP A 10 18.37 11.42 -3.66
N LYS A 11 19.31 10.70 -3.03
CA LYS A 11 19.10 9.32 -2.60
C LYS A 11 17.91 9.25 -1.62
N ALA A 12 16.97 8.35 -1.88
CA ALA A 12 15.83 8.14 -0.99
C ALA A 12 16.31 7.54 0.36
N PRO A 13 16.01 8.18 1.50
CA PRO A 13 16.44 7.68 2.82
C PRO A 13 15.91 6.28 3.18
N PHE A 14 14.81 5.87 2.54
CA PHE A 14 14.12 4.61 2.75
C PHE A 14 14.36 3.57 1.65
N SER A 15 15.21 3.86 0.65
CA SER A 15 15.45 2.95 -0.47
C SER A 15 16.45 1.86 -0.10
N TYR A 16 16.00 0.60 -0.13
CA TYR A 16 16.88 -0.58 0.00
C TYR A 16 17.76 -0.80 -1.23
N GLU A 17 17.31 -0.37 -2.41
CA GLU A 17 18.02 -0.53 -3.70
C GLU A 17 18.99 0.64 -3.97
N GLY A 18 19.11 1.59 -3.03
CA GLY A 18 19.92 2.80 -3.19
C GLY A 18 19.43 3.81 -4.25
N LEU A 19 18.18 3.72 -4.69
CA LEU A 19 17.53 4.61 -5.66
C LEU A 19 17.32 6.03 -5.12
N THR A 20 17.11 6.95 -6.06
CA THR A 20 16.71 8.33 -5.80
C THR A 20 15.27 8.42 -5.33
N LEU A 21 14.91 9.57 -4.74
CA LEU A 21 13.54 9.85 -4.31
C LEU A 21 12.54 9.77 -5.48
N GLY A 22 12.90 10.28 -6.66
CA GLY A 22 12.06 10.21 -7.85
C GLY A 22 11.81 8.77 -8.31
N GLU A 23 12.86 7.95 -8.35
CA GLU A 23 12.78 6.55 -8.78
C GLU A 23 11.90 5.70 -7.86
N GLU A 24 12.04 5.85 -6.54
CA GLU A 24 11.20 5.14 -5.57
C GLU A 24 9.72 5.53 -5.68
N LEU A 25 9.43 6.83 -5.84
CA LEU A 25 8.06 7.34 -5.84
C LEU A 25 7.31 7.08 -7.15
N ILE A 26 8.02 6.83 -8.25
CA ILE A 26 7.41 6.51 -9.55
C ILE A 26 7.37 4.99 -9.83
N LYS A 27 7.72 4.15 -8.85
CA LYS A 27 7.56 2.70 -8.98
C LYS A 27 6.12 2.38 -9.41
N PRO A 28 5.95 1.57 -10.48
CA PRO A 28 4.63 1.31 -11.04
C PRO A 28 3.77 0.54 -10.04
N THR A 29 2.45 0.74 -10.13
CA THR A 29 1.50 -0.02 -9.32
C THR A 29 1.58 -1.52 -9.61
N ARG A 30 1.39 -2.34 -8.57
CA ARG A 30 1.43 -3.80 -8.70
C ARG A 30 0.12 -4.33 -9.27
N ILE A 31 0.22 -5.18 -10.30
CA ILE A 31 -0.93 -5.87 -10.91
C ILE A 31 -1.09 -7.27 -10.29
N TYR A 32 -2.22 -7.51 -9.61
CA TYR A 32 -2.45 -8.73 -8.82
C TYR A 32 -3.27 -9.83 -9.54
N VAL A 33 -3.66 -9.64 -10.80
CA VAL A 33 -4.53 -10.59 -11.52
C VAL A 33 -3.99 -12.01 -11.50
N LYS A 34 -2.70 -12.20 -11.82
CA LYS A 34 -2.05 -13.52 -11.87
C LYS A 34 -2.01 -14.21 -10.50
N SER A 35 -1.82 -13.44 -9.43
CA SER A 35 -1.72 -13.99 -8.07
C SER A 35 -3.08 -14.28 -7.44
N VAL A 36 -4.13 -13.56 -7.82
CA VAL A 36 -5.46 -13.65 -7.19
C VAL A 36 -6.40 -14.59 -7.95
N LEU A 37 -6.31 -14.65 -9.29
CA LEU A 37 -7.22 -15.44 -10.12
C LEU A 37 -7.34 -16.93 -9.71
N PRO A 38 -6.24 -17.65 -9.37
CA PRO A 38 -6.36 -19.05 -8.95
C PRO A 38 -7.16 -19.25 -7.66
N ALA A 39 -7.16 -18.27 -6.76
CA ALA A 39 -7.94 -18.31 -5.52
C ALA A 39 -9.43 -18.04 -5.80
N LEU A 40 -9.72 -17.10 -6.70
CA LEU A 40 -11.09 -16.77 -7.10
C LEU A 40 -11.79 -17.95 -7.80
N GLN A 41 -11.05 -18.70 -8.62
CA GLN A 41 -11.59 -19.87 -9.33
C GLN A 41 -11.99 -21.03 -8.40
N ARG A 42 -11.57 -21.02 -7.13
CA ARG A 42 -11.91 -22.05 -6.15
C ARG A 42 -13.21 -21.76 -5.40
N ASP A 43 -13.85 -20.63 -5.66
CA ASP A 43 -15.13 -20.22 -5.04
C ASP A 43 -15.10 -20.15 -3.49
N VAL A 44 -13.92 -19.98 -2.90
CA VAL A 44 -13.72 -19.84 -1.44
C VAL A 44 -13.55 -18.39 -0.99
N VAL A 45 -13.41 -17.46 -1.93
CA VAL A 45 -13.15 -16.04 -1.66
C VAL A 45 -14.48 -15.30 -1.59
N LYS A 46 -14.84 -14.80 -0.40
CA LYS A 46 -16.11 -14.09 -0.18
C LYS A 46 -16.12 -12.64 -0.69
N ALA A 47 -14.96 -11.98 -0.67
CA ALA A 47 -14.81 -10.58 -1.05
C ALA A 47 -13.35 -10.24 -1.35
N VAL A 48 -13.11 -9.23 -2.19
CA VAL A 48 -11.79 -8.66 -2.48
C VAL A 48 -11.90 -7.14 -2.46
N ALA A 49 -11.09 -6.46 -1.65
CA ALA A 49 -10.98 -5.00 -1.63
C ALA A 49 -9.72 -4.55 -2.40
N HIS A 50 -9.90 -3.69 -3.41
CA HIS A 50 -8.78 -3.00 -4.06
C HIS A 50 -8.48 -1.70 -3.31
N ILE A 51 -7.32 -1.63 -2.64
CA ILE A 51 -6.94 -0.48 -1.82
C ILE A 51 -6.37 0.61 -2.73
N THR A 52 -7.12 1.71 -2.87
CA THR A 52 -6.77 2.86 -3.71
C THR A 52 -7.02 4.17 -2.95
N GLY A 53 -7.61 5.20 -3.58
CA GLY A 53 -8.04 6.42 -2.89
C GLY A 53 -8.93 6.08 -1.69
N GLY A 54 -8.76 6.82 -0.59
CA GLY A 54 -9.46 6.56 0.67
C GLY A 54 -8.88 5.42 1.53
N GLY A 55 -7.90 4.66 1.01
CA GLY A 55 -7.14 3.68 1.79
C GLY A 55 -7.99 2.56 2.41
N LEU A 56 -7.52 1.98 3.52
CA LEU A 56 -8.17 0.83 4.16
C LEU A 56 -9.58 1.16 4.69
N LEU A 57 -9.74 2.35 5.27
CA LEU A 57 -10.97 2.78 5.94
C LEU A 57 -12.15 2.93 4.98
N GLU A 58 -11.89 3.36 3.74
CA GLU A 58 -12.96 3.49 2.75
C GLU A 58 -13.14 2.24 1.89
N ASN A 59 -12.06 1.55 1.51
CA ASN A 59 -12.15 0.48 0.53
C ASN A 59 -12.64 -0.85 1.13
N ILE A 60 -12.31 -1.16 2.39
CA ILE A 60 -12.73 -2.43 3.03
C ILE A 60 -14.25 -2.46 3.30
N PRO A 61 -14.88 -1.41 3.86
CA PRO A 61 -16.32 -1.44 4.10
C PRO A 61 -17.18 -1.62 2.85
N ARG A 62 -16.69 -1.21 1.67
CA ARG A 62 -17.42 -1.33 0.39
C ARG A 62 -17.69 -2.78 -0.05
N VAL A 63 -16.93 -3.74 0.48
CA VAL A 63 -16.97 -5.15 0.04
C VAL A 63 -17.46 -6.11 1.12
N ILE A 64 -17.90 -5.59 2.27
CA ILE A 64 -18.46 -6.39 3.37
C ILE A 64 -19.90 -5.94 3.69
N PRO A 65 -20.76 -6.84 4.18
CA PRO A 65 -22.12 -6.46 4.62
C PRO A 65 -22.11 -5.49 5.81
N GLU A 66 -23.19 -4.72 5.97
CA GLU A 66 -23.34 -3.76 7.08
C GLU A 66 -23.28 -4.40 8.47
N SER A 67 -23.65 -5.68 8.59
CA SER A 67 -23.60 -6.46 9.82
C SER A 67 -22.20 -6.98 10.17
N VAL A 68 -21.20 -6.79 9.29
CA VAL A 68 -19.84 -7.31 9.44
C VAL A 68 -18.86 -6.16 9.69
N ARG A 69 -17.79 -6.44 10.45
CA ARG A 69 -16.67 -5.53 10.67
C ARG A 69 -15.36 -6.25 10.42
N ALA A 70 -14.40 -5.54 9.82
CA ALA A 70 -13.04 -6.04 9.67
C ALA A 70 -12.19 -5.60 10.87
N ARG A 71 -11.56 -6.55 11.56
CA ARG A 71 -10.53 -6.28 12.57
C ARG A 71 -9.16 -6.47 11.94
N LEU A 72 -8.38 -5.41 11.91
CA LEU A 72 -7.05 -5.39 11.31
C LEU A 72 -5.99 -5.43 12.40
N ASN A 73 -5.00 -6.31 12.26
CA ASN A 73 -3.83 -6.33 13.14
C ASN A 73 -2.60 -5.84 12.36
N ALA A 74 -2.19 -4.60 12.64
CA ALA A 74 -1.07 -3.97 11.95
C ALA A 74 0.27 -4.71 12.17
N HIS A 75 0.42 -5.47 13.27
CA HIS A 75 1.63 -6.24 13.56
C HIS A 75 1.89 -7.38 12.58
N TRP A 76 0.92 -7.74 11.73
CA TRP A 76 1.07 -8.81 10.74
C TRP A 76 1.55 -8.32 9.37
N TRP A 77 1.77 -7.02 9.20
CA TRP A 77 2.16 -6.45 7.93
C TRP A 77 3.60 -5.93 7.95
N ASN A 78 4.34 -6.25 6.90
CA ASN A 78 5.56 -5.55 6.58
C ASN A 78 5.20 -4.30 5.76
N VAL A 79 5.12 -3.15 6.43
CA VAL A 79 4.79 -1.87 5.79
C VAL A 79 6.04 -1.30 5.12
N HIS A 80 5.94 -0.91 3.85
CA HIS A 80 7.08 -0.35 3.13
C HIS A 80 7.59 0.92 3.83
N PRO A 81 8.91 1.09 4.02
CA PRO A 81 9.47 2.18 4.84
C PRO A 81 9.15 3.58 4.32
N VAL A 82 8.82 3.71 3.03
CA VAL A 82 8.33 4.96 2.44
C VAL A 82 7.16 5.57 3.22
N PHE A 83 6.24 4.74 3.74
CA PHE A 83 5.08 5.25 4.48
C PHE A 83 5.45 5.88 5.82
N ALA A 84 6.37 5.25 6.57
CA ALA A 84 6.88 5.80 7.82
C ALA A 84 7.67 7.10 7.56
N TRP A 85 8.49 7.12 6.50
CA TRP A 85 9.23 8.32 6.11
C TRP A 85 8.31 9.48 5.71
N ILE A 86 7.26 9.22 4.92
CA ILE A 86 6.28 10.26 4.55
C ILE A 86 5.57 10.81 5.79
N ALA A 87 5.22 9.96 6.76
CA ALA A 87 4.56 10.38 7.99
C ALA A 87 5.44 11.30 8.86
N ASP A 88 6.75 11.03 8.91
CA ASP A 88 7.72 11.85 9.67
C ASP A 88 8.12 13.13 8.92
N ALA A 89 8.34 13.05 7.61
CA ALA A 89 8.79 14.17 6.77
C ALA A 89 7.68 15.16 6.35
N GLY A 90 6.42 14.82 6.65
CA GLY A 90 5.22 15.66 6.46
C GLY A 90 5.29 16.98 7.20
#